data_AF-A0A3L7Y388-F1
#
_entry.id   AF-A0A3L7Y388-F1
#
_cell.length_a   1.000
_cell.length_b   1.000
_cell.length_c   1.000
_cell.angle_alpha   90.00
_cell.angle_beta   90.00
_cell.angle_gamma   90.00
#
_symmetry.space_group_name_H-M   'P 1'
#
loop_
_entity.id
_entity.type
_entity.pdbx_description
1 polymer ?
#
loop_
_entity_poly.entity_id
_entity_poly.type
_entity_poly.pdbx_seq_one_letter_code
_entity_poly.pdbx_strand_id
1 'polypeptide(L)'
;MNDGPVASAQQQVRQATPAQVRRIAKARPYVPLHDLRRTYGLPGDEEITTRIETPEGPAWIGLPEREARIIESLVREGEIALIFADSPRARVVLGFHSLTLHA
;
A
#
# COMPACT_ATOMS: atom_id res chain seq x y z
N MET A 1 -40.84 -11.75 -7.04
CA MET A 1 -39.37 -11.67 -6.91
C MET A 1 -38.94 -10.45 -7.69
N ASN A 2 -38.63 -9.35 -7.00
CA ASN A 2 -38.22 -8.10 -7.64
C ASN A 2 -36.79 -7.83 -7.16
N ASP A 3 -35.82 -8.06 -8.04
CA ASP A 3 -34.42 -7.71 -7.79
C ASP A 3 -34.32 -6.19 -7.80
N GLY A 4 -34.34 -5.59 -6.61
CA GLY A 4 -34.08 -4.17 -6.43
C GLY A 4 -32.69 -3.83 -6.94
N PRO A 5 -32.44 -2.56 -7.35
CA PRO A 5 -31.14 -2.17 -7.84
C PRO A 5 -30.12 -2.40 -6.72
N VAL A 6 -29.14 -3.27 -6.97
CA VAL A 6 -27.93 -3.35 -6.15
C VAL A 6 -27.28 -1.97 -6.27
N ALA A 7 -27.46 -1.14 -5.24
CA ALA A 7 -26.79 0.13 -5.15
C ALA A 7 -25.29 -0.18 -5.17
N SER A 8 -24.65 0.00 -6.32
CA SER A 8 -23.20 0.07 -6.44
C SER A 8 -22.79 1.26 -5.56
N ALA A 9 -22.45 0.95 -4.31
CA ALA A 9 -21.92 1.89 -3.36
C ALA A 9 -20.74 2.55 -4.06
N GLN A 10 -20.93 3.80 -4.49
CA GLN A 10 -19.85 4.63 -4.99
C GLN A 10 -18.87 4.78 -3.83
N GLN A 11 -17.91 3.86 -3.77
CA GLN A 11 -16.80 3.92 -2.83
C GLN A 11 -16.03 5.17 -3.23
N GLN A 12 -16.38 6.27 -2.57
CA GLN A 12 -15.67 7.52 -2.62
C GLN A 12 -14.20 7.18 -2.42
N VAL A 13 -13.39 7.38 -3.47
CA VAL A 13 -11.95 7.13 -3.45
C VAL A 13 -11.39 7.99 -2.32
N ARG A 14 -11.18 7.37 -1.16
CA ARG A 14 -10.63 8.04 0.01
C ARG A 14 -9.14 7.98 -0.19
N GLN A 15 -8.55 9.08 -0.64
CA GLN A 15 -7.10 9.18 -0.77
C GLN A 15 -6.43 8.83 0.56
N ALA A 16 -5.50 7.87 0.53
CA ALA A 16 -4.72 7.53 1.72
C ALA A 16 -3.87 8.74 2.14
N THR A 17 -3.74 8.97 3.45
CA THR A 17 -2.77 9.92 4.01
C THR A 17 -1.66 9.18 4.76
N PRO A 18 -0.46 9.77 4.93
CA PRO A 18 0.62 9.15 5.70
C PRO A 18 0.18 8.73 7.11
N ALA A 19 -0.62 9.57 7.80
CA ALA A 19 -1.15 9.25 9.12
C ALA A 19 -2.06 8.02 9.13
N GLN A 20 -2.88 7.84 8.09
CA GLN A 20 -3.73 6.66 7.98
C GLN A 20 -2.92 5.40 7.65
N VAL A 21 -1.91 5.49 6.78
CA VAL A 21 -0.98 4.38 6.50
C VAL A 21 -0.25 3.96 7.77
N ARG A 22 0.30 4.91 8.54
CA ARG A 22 0.90 4.65 9.86
C ARG A 22 -0.07 3.94 10.79
N ARG A 23 -1.33 4.39 10.86
CA ARG A 23 -2.36 3.76 11.70
C ARG A 23 -2.63 2.31 11.29
N ILE A 24 -2.72 2.02 10.00
CA ILE A 24 -2.91 0.65 9.50
C ILE A 24 -1.68 -0.21 9.82
N ALA A 25 -0.46 0.32 9.61
CA ALA A 25 0.79 -0.37 9.89
C ALA A 25 0.94 -0.74 11.38
N LYS A 26 0.49 0.13 12.30
CA LYS A 26 0.52 -0.14 13.75
C LYS A 26 -0.54 -1.15 14.18
N ALA A 27 -1.67 -1.21 13.48
CA ALA A 27 -2.80 -2.07 13.87
C ALA A 27 -2.61 -3.54 13.43
N ARG A 28 -1.62 -3.85 12.59
CA ARG A 28 -1.45 -5.16 11.98
C ARG A 28 0.03 -5.55 11.96
N PRO A 29 0.37 -6.83 12.19
CA PRO A 29 1.76 -7.29 12.06
C PRO A 29 2.27 -7.21 10.61
N TYR A 30 1.37 -7.25 9.63
CA TYR A 30 1.67 -7.15 8.20
C TYR A 30 0.47 -6.56 7.45
N VAL A 31 0.74 -5.71 6.46
CA VAL A 31 -0.25 -5.06 5.60
C VAL A 31 0.08 -5.37 4.15
N PRO A 32 -0.67 -6.25 3.48
CA PRO A 32 -0.48 -6.50 2.06
C PRO A 32 -0.99 -5.31 1.22
N LEU A 33 -0.39 -5.08 0.05
CA LEU A 33 -0.80 -3.94 -0.81
C LEU A 33 -2.27 -3.99 -1.22
N HIS A 34 -2.83 -5.19 -1.43
CA HIS A 34 -4.24 -5.34 -1.80
C HIS A 34 -5.20 -4.88 -0.69
N ASP A 35 -4.80 -4.95 0.58
CA ASP A 35 -5.59 -4.39 1.68
C ASP A 35 -5.61 -2.86 1.62
N LEU A 36 -4.49 -2.23 1.27
CA LEU A 36 -4.43 -0.78 1.06
C LEU A 36 -5.35 -0.37 -0.09
N ARG A 37 -5.26 -1.07 -1.23
CA ARG A 37 -6.11 -0.82 -2.40
C ARG A 37 -7.58 -0.90 -2.04
N ARG A 38 -7.99 -1.98 -1.37
CA ARG A 38 -9.38 -2.18 -0.92
C ARG A 38 -9.84 -1.12 0.07
N THR A 39 -8.98 -0.74 1.02
CA THR A 39 -9.33 0.21 2.09
C THR A 39 -9.62 1.62 1.56
N TYR A 40 -8.89 2.03 0.52
CA TYR A 40 -8.94 3.40 -0.01
C TYR A 40 -9.62 3.51 -1.38
N GLY A 41 -10.09 2.39 -1.94
CA GLY A 41 -10.69 2.36 -3.28
C GLY A 41 -9.68 2.70 -4.38
N LEU A 42 -8.42 2.27 -4.22
CA LEU A 42 -7.38 2.50 -5.23
C LEU A 42 -7.58 1.53 -6.39
N PRO A 43 -7.23 1.93 -7.64
CA PRO A 43 -7.29 1.03 -8.78
C PRO A 43 -6.44 -0.23 -8.54
N GLY A 44 -7.01 -1.38 -8.88
CA GLY A 44 -6.40 -2.69 -8.70
C GLY A 44 -5.65 -3.21 -9.92
N ASP A 45 -5.48 -2.38 -10.94
CA ASP A 45 -4.90 -2.74 -12.23
C ASP A 45 -3.51 -3.39 -12.07
N GLU A 46 -3.31 -4.52 -12.75
CA GLU A 46 -2.07 -5.29 -12.77
C GLU A 46 -0.93 -4.52 -13.47
N GLU A 47 -1.28 -3.56 -14.33
CA GLU A 47 -0.29 -2.70 -15.01
C GLU A 47 0.28 -1.60 -14.11
N ILE A 48 -0.36 -1.30 -12.97
CA ILE A 48 0.13 -0.27 -12.06
C ILE A 48 1.41 -0.77 -11.39
N THR A 49 2.53 -0.23 -11.86
CA THR A 49 3.86 -0.48 -11.32
C THR A 49 4.62 0.83 -11.20
N THR A 50 4.74 1.36 -9.99
CA THR A 50 5.52 2.58 -9.71
C THR A 50 6.89 2.21 -9.13
N ARG A 51 7.95 2.88 -9.59
CA ARG A 51 9.29 2.79 -9.00
C ARG A 51 9.42 3.73 -7.80
N ILE A 52 9.92 3.20 -6.69
CA ILE A 52 10.25 3.95 -5.47
C ILE A 52 11.72 3.75 -5.10
N GLU A 53 12.31 4.75 -4.45
CA GLU A 53 13.65 4.66 -3.87
C GLU A 53 13.57 4.24 -2.40
N THR A 54 14.31 3.19 -2.04
CA THR A 54 14.41 2.72 -0.65
C THR A 54 15.88 2.80 -0.20
N PRO A 55 16.17 2.79 1.12
CA PRO A 55 17.55 2.75 1.61
C PRO A 55 18.40 1.59 1.04
N GLU A 56 17.75 0.47 0.72
CA GLU A 56 18.37 -0.73 0.13
C GLU A 56 18.45 -0.69 -1.41
N GLY A 57 18.08 0.44 -2.03
CA GLY A 57 18.03 0.61 -3.48
C GLY A 57 16.60 0.68 -4.03
N PRO A 58 16.42 0.73 -5.37
CA PRO A 58 15.10 0.86 -5.95
C PRO A 58 14.23 -0.39 -5.75
N ALA A 59 12.92 -0.16 -5.72
CA ALA A 59 11.90 -1.20 -5.67
C ALA A 59 10.69 -0.82 -6.53
N TRP A 60 9.86 -1.82 -6.84
CA TRP A 60 8.64 -1.67 -7.63
C TRP A 60 7.42 -1.98 -6.77
N ILE A 61 6.46 -1.07 -6.77
CA ILE A 61 5.25 -1.17 -5.95
C ILE A 61 4.00 -1.09 -6.81
N GLY A 62 3.05 -1.98 -6.52
CA GLY A 62 1.75 -2.02 -7.17
C GLY A 62 0.78 -0.98 -6.62
N LEU A 63 1.17 0.29 -6.53
CA LEU A 63 0.30 1.38 -6.08
C LEU A 63 0.37 2.54 -7.07
N PRO A 64 -0.70 3.35 -7.20
CA PRO A 64 -0.62 4.58 -7.96
C PRO A 64 0.47 5.50 -7.43
N GLU A 65 0.99 6.36 -8.30
CA GLU A 65 2.12 7.25 -8.03
C GLU A 65 2.00 7.98 -6.68
N ARG A 66 0.84 8.58 -6.40
CA ARG A 66 0.61 9.34 -5.16
C ARG A 66 0.78 8.46 -3.91
N GLU A 67 0.15 7.30 -3.87
CA GLU A 67 0.23 6.38 -2.73
C GLU A 67 1.62 5.73 -2.63
N ALA A 68 2.26 5.45 -3.77
CA ALA A 68 3.63 4.98 -3.82
C ALA A 68 4.60 5.98 -3.16
N ARG A 69 4.44 7.29 -3.41
CA ARG A 69 5.23 8.35 -2.74
C ARG A 69 5.00 8.42 -1.24
N ILE A 70 3.78 8.13 -0.77
CA ILE A 70 3.52 8.03 0.69
C ILE A 70 4.31 6.87 1.29
N ILE A 71 4.27 5.69 0.66
CA ILE A 71 5.03 4.52 1.12
C ILE A 71 6.53 4.80 1.08
N GLU A 72 7.03 5.39 0.00
CA GLU A 72 8.44 5.77 -0.16
C GLU A 72 8.92 6.67 0.97
N SER A 73 8.18 7.75 1.28
CA SER A 73 8.55 8.66 2.37
C SER A 73 8.60 7.94 3.71
N LEU A 74 7.61 7.12 4.03
CA LEU A 74 7.57 6.39 5.32
C LEU A 74 8.69 5.36 5.46
N VAL A 75 9.09 4.71 4.36
CA VAL A 75 10.24 3.80 4.34
C VAL A 75 11.54 4.57 4.55
N ARG A 76 11.71 5.71 3.88
CA ARG A 76 12.90 6.56 4.01
C ARG A 76 13.01 7.21 5.40
N GLU A 77 11.88 7.49 6.04
CA GLU A 77 11.80 7.97 7.42
C GLU A 77 12.02 6.85 8.46
N GLY A 78 12.11 5.58 8.04
CA GLY A 78 12.33 4.44 8.91
C GLY A 78 11.10 4.05 9.74
N GLU A 79 9.90 4.48 9.33
CA GLU A 79 8.66 4.19 10.05
C GLU A 79 8.04 2.83 9.70
N ILE A 80 8.27 2.37 8.46
CA ILE A 80 7.79 1.09 7.95
C ILE A 80 8.90 0.36 7.19
N ALA A 81 8.84 -0.97 7.21
CA ALA A 81 9.68 -1.83 6.38
C ALA A 81 8.82 -2.50 5.31
N LEU A 82 9.45 -2.76 4.16
CA LEU A 82 8.82 -3.39 3.02
C LEU A 82 9.06 -4.90 3.04
N ILE A 83 8.05 -5.66 2.65
CA ILE A 83 8.16 -7.08 2.37
C ILE A 83 8.25 -7.25 0.86
N PHE A 84 9.26 -7.99 0.41
CA PHE A 84 9.53 -8.22 -1.01
C PHE A 84 9.13 -9.62 -1.44
N ALA A 85 8.78 -9.75 -2.71
CA ALA A 85 8.70 -11.05 -3.37
C ALA A 85 10.10 -11.64 -3.53
N ASP A 86 10.19 -12.96 -3.49
CA ASP A 86 11.39 -13.69 -3.89
C ASP A 86 11.51 -13.67 -5.42
N SER A 87 12.10 -12.61 -5.95
CA SER A 87 12.25 -12.38 -7.38
C SER A 87 13.71 -12.04 -7.71
N PRO A 88 14.36 -12.82 -8.60
CA PRO A 88 15.77 -12.60 -8.93
C PRO A 88 16.00 -11.38 -9.83
N ARG A 89 14.94 -10.82 -10.44
CA ARG A 89 15.06 -9.75 -11.45
C ARG A 89 14.74 -8.36 -10.92
N ALA A 90 13.94 -8.26 -9.86
CA ALA A 90 13.49 -6.99 -9.32
C ALA A 90 12.98 -7.15 -7.88
N ARG A 91 13.21 -6.12 -7.06
CA ARG A 91 12.62 -6.02 -5.72
C ARG A 91 11.17 -5.54 -5.85
N VAL A 92 10.23 -6.49 -5.85
CA VAL A 92 8.79 -6.21 -5.94
C VAL A 92 8.18 -6.21 -4.56
N VAL A 93 7.49 -5.12 -4.20
CA VAL A 93 6.85 -4.94 -2.90
C VAL A 93 5.55 -5.74 -2.84
N LEU A 94 5.39 -6.59 -1.83
CA LEU A 94 4.16 -7.34 -1.53
C LEU A 94 3.30 -6.66 -0.47
N GLY A 95 3.94 -5.93 0.43
CA GLY A 95 3.30 -5.25 1.55
C GLY A 95 4.33 -4.60 2.46
N PHE A 96 3.89 -4.21 3.65
CA PHE A 96 4.74 -3.54 4.64
C PHE A 96 4.31 -3.85 6.07
N HIS A 97 5.18 -3.56 7.03
CA HIS A 97 4.86 -3.57 8.46
C HIS A 97 5.50 -2.36 9.15
N SER A 98 5.00 -2.02 10.34
CA SER A 98 5.62 -0.96 11.13
C SER A 98 6.99 -1.38 11.66
N LEU A 99 7.96 -0.45 11.65
CA LEU A 99 9.25 -0.60 12.33
C LEU A 99 9.24 0.01 13.74
N THR A 100 8.29 0.91 14.01
CA THR A 100 8.16 1.54 15.32
C THR A 100 7.48 0.58 16.31
N LEU A 101 8.29 -0.25 16.97
CA LEU A 101 7.90 -0.88 18.24
C LEU A 101 7.51 0.24 19.20
N HIS A 102 6.21 0.37 19.49
CA HIS A 102 5.81 1.16 20.65
C HIS A 102 6.16 0.29 21.86
N ALA A 103 7.13 0.77 22.64
CA ALA A 103 7.30 0.37 24.03
C ALA A 103 6.05 0.76 24.85
#